data_AF-F4CQU9-F1
#
_entry.id   AF-F4CQU9-F1
#
_cell.length_a   1.000
_cell.length_b   1.000
_cell.length_c   1.000
_cell.angle_alpha   90.00
_cell.angle_beta   90.00
_cell.angle_gamma   90.00
#
_symmetry.space_group_name_H-M   'P 1'
#
loop_
_entity.id
_entity.type
_entity.pdbx_description
1 polymer ?
#
loop_
_entity_poly.entity_id
_entity_poly.type
_entity_poly.pdbx_seq_one_letter_code
_entity_poly.pdbx_strand_id
1 'polypeptide(L)'
;MDVATWIVQGILAAAMLFAGGTKLARHRKDLISMGMPWAEDFSDTAVKLIGAAEVVGAVGLILPWALGVAPVLTPVAGAALALLLLGAVVVHVRRKEFAAVVPPLVLAAAGAFVAVVRFVDLAS
;
A
#
# COMPACT_ATOMS: atom_id res chain seq x y z
N MET A 1 0.05 14.72 -18.83
CA MET A 1 0.99 13.86 -18.09
C MET A 1 1.55 14.67 -16.94
N ASP A 2 1.07 14.45 -15.73
CA ASP A 2 1.69 15.05 -14.55
C ASP A 2 2.86 14.16 -14.09
N VAL A 3 4.07 14.69 -14.22
CA VAL A 3 5.31 14.01 -13.79
C VAL A 3 5.29 13.77 -12.29
N ALA A 4 4.71 14.68 -11.50
CA ALA A 4 4.64 14.53 -10.06
C ALA A 4 3.80 13.30 -9.66
N THR A 5 2.61 13.14 -10.25
CA THR A 5 1.75 11.99 -9.99
C THR A 5 2.42 10.65 -10.35
N TRP A 6 3.14 10.58 -11.47
CA TRP A 6 3.90 9.38 -11.84
C TRP A 6 5.04 9.06 -10.87
N ILE A 7 5.77 10.08 -10.38
CA ILE A 7 6.81 9.89 -9.37
C ILE A 7 6.21 9.30 -8.09
N VAL A 8 5.11 9.89 -7.60
CA VAL A 8 4.44 9.41 -6.38
C VAL A 8 3.92 7.98 -6.58
N GLN A 9 3.28 7.68 -7.71
CA GLN A 9 2.83 6.33 -8.04
C GLN A 9 3.99 5.33 -8.08
N GLY A 10 5.11 5.67 -8.71
CA GLY A 10 6.27 4.81 -8.82
C GLY A 10 6.88 4.49 -7.45
N ILE A 11 7.06 5.52 -6.60
CA ILE A 11 7.58 5.35 -5.25
C ILE A 11 6.64 4.49 -4.40
N LEU A 12 5.34 4.81 -4.42
CA LEU A 12 4.33 4.07 -3.66
C LEU A 12 4.25 2.60 -4.13
N ALA A 13 4.21 2.37 -5.44
CA ALA A 13 4.18 1.03 -6.00
C ALA A 13 5.43 0.22 -5.63
N ALA A 14 6.62 0.82 -5.71
CA ALA A 14 7.86 0.15 -5.30
C ALA A 14 7.85 -0.22 -3.81
N ALA A 15 7.43 0.72 -2.94
CA ALA A 15 7.32 0.48 -1.50
C ALA A 15 6.33 -0.66 -1.19
N MET A 16 5.16 -0.66 -1.85
CA MET A 16 4.12 -1.67 -1.65
C MET A 16 4.50 -3.03 -2.23
N LEU A 17 5.17 -3.08 -3.38
CA LEU A 17 5.73 -4.32 -3.92
C LEU A 17 6.77 -4.93 -3.00
N PHE A 18 7.67 -4.11 -2.45
CA PHE A 18 8.68 -4.59 -1.52
C PHE A 18 8.06 -5.11 -0.21
N ALA A 19 7.17 -4.32 0.40
CA ALA A 19 6.50 -4.69 1.64
C ALA A 19 5.62 -5.93 1.45
N GLY A 20 4.76 -5.93 0.43
CA GLY A 20 3.83 -7.02 0.15
C GLY A 20 4.54 -8.28 -0.32
N GLY A 21 5.53 -8.14 -1.20
CA GLY A 21 6.38 -9.23 -1.64
C GLY A 21 7.13 -9.88 -0.48
N THR A 22 7.63 -9.11 0.47
CA THR A 22 8.27 -9.64 1.69
C THR A 22 7.27 -10.44 2.54
N LYS A 23 6.06 -9.92 2.75
CA LYS A 23 4.98 -10.63 3.48
C LYS A 23 4.57 -11.92 2.78
N LEU A 24 4.53 -11.94 1.45
CA LEU A 24 4.22 -13.13 0.66
C LEU A 24 5.35 -14.16 0.61
N ALA A 25 6.61 -13.72 0.57
CA ALA A 25 7.77 -14.60 0.45
C ALA A 25 8.24 -15.23 1.77
N ARG A 26 7.99 -14.58 2.91
CA ARG A 26 8.48 -15.01 4.24
C ARG A 26 7.41 -15.68 5.08
N HIS A 27 7.78 -16.56 6.00
CA HIS A 27 6.83 -17.05 7.01
C HIS A 27 6.56 -15.97 8.05
N ARG A 28 5.38 -16.02 8.69
CA ARG A 28 5.00 -15.04 9.73
C ARG A 28 6.03 -14.95 10.86
N LYS A 29 6.59 -16.08 11.28
CA LYS A 29 7.64 -16.15 12.32
C LYS A 29 8.91 -15.40 11.92
N ASP A 30 9.30 -15.49 10.65
CA ASP A 30 10.47 -14.78 10.14
C ASP A 30 10.23 -13.26 10.15
N LEU A 31 9.02 -12.81 9.77
CA LEU A 31 8.67 -11.39 9.81
C LEU A 31 8.73 -10.82 11.24
N ILE A 32 8.27 -11.59 12.23
CA ILE A 32 8.39 -11.22 13.65
C ILE A 32 9.88 -11.06 14.02
N SER A 33 10.73 -12.03 13.66
CA SER A 33 12.18 -11.95 13.93
C SER A 33 12.90 -10.81 13.20
N MET A 34 12.33 -10.34 12.09
CA MET A 34 12.83 -9.19 11.32
C MET A 34 12.41 -7.83 11.90
N GLY A 35 11.77 -7.81 13.08
CA GLY A 35 11.34 -6.57 13.73
C GLY A 35 9.97 -6.08 13.27
N MET A 36 9.09 -6.98 12.82
CA MET A 36 7.67 -6.70 12.56
C MET A 36 6.77 -7.34 13.63
N PRO A 37 6.81 -6.88 14.89
CA PRO A 37 6.14 -7.56 16.00
C PRO A 37 4.61 -7.48 15.91
N TRP A 38 4.05 -6.56 15.11
CA TRP A 38 2.62 -6.52 14.79
C TRP A 38 2.09 -7.85 14.22
N ALA A 39 2.94 -8.62 13.52
CA ALA A 39 2.55 -9.90 12.93
C ALA A 39 2.19 -10.97 13.99
N GLU A 40 2.53 -10.77 15.26
CA GLU A 40 2.09 -11.63 16.36
C GLU A 40 0.57 -11.61 16.55
N ASP A 41 -0.08 -10.46 16.29
CA ASP A 41 -1.51 -10.24 16.50
C ASP A 41 -2.38 -10.84 15.38
N PHE A 42 -1.76 -11.34 14.31
CA PHE A 42 -2.45 -11.80 13.10
C PHE A 42 -2.09 -13.26 12.79
N SER A 43 -3.03 -13.95 12.12
CA SER A 43 -2.78 -15.29 11.60
C SER A 43 -1.86 -15.25 10.38
N ASP A 44 -1.22 -16.39 10.06
CA ASP A 44 -0.41 -16.53 8.85
C ASP A 44 -1.20 -16.12 7.59
N THR A 45 -2.45 -16.57 7.48
CA THR A 45 -3.34 -16.22 6.37
C THR A 45 -3.60 -14.72 6.30
N ALA A 46 -3.88 -14.06 7.43
CA ALA A 46 -4.12 -12.62 7.43
C ALA A 46 -2.88 -11.83 6.94
N VAL A 47 -1.68 -12.21 7.40
CA VAL A 47 -0.43 -11.59 6.94
C VAL A 47 -0.22 -11.80 5.43
N LYS A 48 -0.54 -12.98 4.90
CA LYS A 48 -0.47 -13.26 3.46
C LYS A 48 -1.49 -12.45 2.66
N LEU A 49 -2.72 -12.31 3.16
CA LEU A 49 -3.74 -11.51 2.50
C LEU A 49 -3.38 -10.02 2.47
N ILE A 50 -2.80 -9.49 3.55
CA ILE A 50 -2.26 -8.12 3.56
C ILE A 50 -1.18 -7.97 2.49
N GLY A 51 -0.22 -8.91 2.44
CA GLY A 51 0.84 -8.88 1.43
C GLY A 51 0.33 -8.98 0.00
N ALA A 52 -0.67 -9.83 -0.25
CA ALA A 52 -1.32 -9.95 -1.55
C ALA A 52 -2.03 -8.65 -1.95
N ALA A 53 -2.76 -8.03 -1.02
CA ALA A 53 -3.44 -6.76 -1.26
C ALA A 53 -2.46 -5.62 -1.58
N GLU A 54 -1.32 -5.56 -0.89
CA GLU A 54 -0.25 -4.58 -1.17
C GLU A 54 0.32 -4.76 -2.59
N VAL A 55 0.62 -6.00 -3.00
CA VAL A 55 1.13 -6.29 -4.35
C VAL A 55 0.10 -5.97 -5.42
N VAL A 56 -1.16 -6.39 -5.24
CA VAL A 56 -2.25 -6.10 -6.18
C VAL A 56 -2.47 -4.59 -6.29
N GLY A 57 -2.45 -3.87 -5.17
CA GLY A 57 -2.55 -2.42 -5.16
C GLY A 57 -1.40 -1.75 -5.91
N ALA A 58 -0.18 -2.22 -5.71
CA ALA A 58 0.99 -1.69 -6.42
C ALA A 58 0.93 -1.90 -7.94
N VAL A 59 0.47 -3.07 -8.38
CA VAL A 59 0.23 -3.37 -9.80
C VAL A 59 -0.90 -2.48 -10.34
N GLY A 60 -1.99 -2.35 -9.58
CA GLY A 60 -3.14 -1.50 -9.92
C GLY A 60 -2.80 -0.01 -10.00
N LEU A 61 -1.81 0.45 -9.21
CA LEU A 61 -1.31 1.83 -9.29
C LEU A 61 -0.64 2.15 -10.63
N ILE A 62 -0.09 1.18 -11.35
CA ILE A 62 0.75 1.46 -12.53
C ILE A 62 0.09 0.96 -13.82
N LEU A 63 -0.23 -0.33 -13.88
CA LEU A 63 -0.56 -1.00 -15.14
C LEU A 63 -1.85 -0.49 -15.80
N PRO A 64 -2.99 -0.31 -15.09
CA PRO A 64 -4.23 0.12 -15.73
C PRO A 64 -4.08 1.47 -16.44
N TRP A 65 -3.43 2.44 -15.78
CA TRP A 65 -3.18 3.76 -16.36
C TRP A 65 -2.12 3.74 -17.47
N ALA A 66 -1.01 3.02 -17.28
CA ALA A 66 0.08 2.94 -18.26
C ALA A 66 -0.35 2.25 -19.56
N LEU A 67 -1.19 1.20 -19.45
CA LEU A 67 -1.65 0.40 -20.58
C LEU A 67 -2.95 0.93 -21.19
N GLY A 68 -3.61 1.90 -20.55
CA GLY A 68 -4.92 2.42 -20.98
C GLY A 68 -6.07 1.43 -20.81
N VAL A 69 -5.90 0.36 -20.02
CA VAL A 69 -6.90 -0.69 -19.81
C VAL A 69 -7.57 -0.50 -18.46
N ALA A 70 -8.88 -0.22 -18.47
CA ALA A 70 -9.68 0.13 -17.29
C ALA A 70 -8.95 1.14 -16.35
N PRO A 71 -8.60 2.37 -16.82
CA PRO A 71 -7.77 3.31 -16.06
C PRO A 71 -8.34 3.69 -14.68
N VAL A 72 -9.65 3.55 -14.48
CA VAL A 72 -10.33 3.73 -13.18
C VAL A 72 -9.79 2.83 -12.07
N LEU A 73 -9.17 1.70 -12.40
CA LEU A 73 -8.56 0.81 -11.42
C LEU A 73 -7.36 1.44 -10.71
N THR A 74 -6.67 2.40 -11.33
CA THR A 74 -5.54 3.09 -10.72
C THR A 74 -5.94 3.98 -9.53
N PRO A 75 -6.90 4.91 -9.65
CA PRO A 75 -7.37 5.66 -8.50
C PRO A 75 -8.03 4.77 -7.43
N VAL A 76 -8.73 3.70 -7.84
CA VAL A 76 -9.30 2.71 -6.91
C VAL A 76 -8.19 2.00 -6.11
N ALA A 77 -7.09 1.59 -6.76
CA ALA A 77 -5.94 0.99 -6.10
C ALA A 77 -5.27 1.96 -5.11
N GLY A 78 -5.14 3.23 -5.48
CA GLY A 78 -4.63 4.28 -4.59
C GLY A 78 -5.48 4.43 -3.33
N ALA A 79 -6.80 4.47 -3.48
CA ALA A 79 -7.74 4.57 -2.35
C ALA A 79 -7.70 3.31 -1.46
N ALA A 80 -7.68 2.12 -2.07
CA ALA A 80 -7.62 0.85 -1.34
C ALA A 80 -6.32 0.72 -0.53
N LEU A 81 -5.17 1.07 -1.13
CA LEU A 81 -3.89 1.10 -0.41
C LEU A 81 -3.90 2.12 0.71
N ALA A 82 -4.47 3.31 0.50
CA ALA A 82 -4.59 4.31 1.56
C ALA A 82 -5.38 3.77 2.76
N LEU A 83 -6.52 3.13 2.52
CA LEU A 83 -7.33 2.51 3.59
C LEU A 83 -6.58 1.37 4.30
N LEU A 84 -5.89 0.51 3.54
CA LEU A 84 -5.11 -0.59 4.11
C LEU A 84 -4.00 -0.07 5.03
N LEU A 85 -3.30 0.98 4.60
CA LEU A 85 -2.22 1.61 5.37
C LEU A 85 -2.74 2.40 6.58
N LEU A 86 -3.93 3.01 6.50
CA LEU A 86 -4.60 3.55 7.68
C LEU A 86 -4.93 2.45 8.70
N GLY A 87 -5.28 1.24 8.25
CA GLY A 87 -5.38 0.07 9.11
C GLY A 87 -4.06 -0.23 9.85
N ALA A 88 -2.93 -0.18 9.14
CA ALA A 88 -1.60 -0.35 9.75
C ALA A 88 -1.28 0.77 10.77
N VAL A 89 -1.64 2.02 10.48
CA VAL A 89 -1.54 3.14 11.44
C VAL A 89 -2.30 2.83 12.72
N VAL A 90 -3.55 2.36 12.61
CA VAL A 90 -4.37 2.01 13.79
C VAL A 90 -3.71 0.89 14.61
N VAL A 91 -3.13 -0.12 13.96
CA VAL A 91 -2.40 -1.20 14.65
C VAL A 91 -1.21 -0.64 15.43
N HIS A 92 -0.34 0.16 14.81
CA HIS A 92 0.83 0.73 15.49
C HIS A 92 0.44 1.69 16.63
N VAL A 93 -0.62 2.49 16.46
CA VAL A 93 -1.14 3.35 17.53
C VAL A 93 -1.64 2.52 18.72
N ARG A 94 -2.41 1.45 18.48
CA ARG A 94 -2.90 0.56 19.54
C ARG A 94 -1.77 -0.13 20.30
N ARG A 95 -0.69 -0.48 19.59
CA ARG A 95 0.52 -1.06 20.17
C ARG A 95 1.46 -0.03 20.81
N LYS A 96 1.12 1.27 20.76
CA LYS A 96 1.93 2.40 21.25
C LYS A 96 3.30 2.51 20.56
N GLU A 97 3.41 2.00 19.33
CA GLU A 97 4.61 2.03 18.49
C GLU A 97 4.63 3.30 17.63
N PHE A 98 4.64 4.48 18.26
CA PHE A 98 4.43 5.75 17.54
C PHE A 98 5.45 6.03 16.43
N ALA A 99 6.70 5.54 16.57
CA ALA A 99 7.70 5.66 15.51
C ALA A 99 7.32 4.87 14.25
N ALA A 100 6.62 3.74 14.40
CA ALA A 100 6.18 2.89 13.29
C ALA A 100 4.91 3.40 12.60
N VAL A 101 4.25 4.45 13.14
CA VAL A 101 3.07 5.08 12.53
C VAL A 101 3.44 5.90 11.29
N VAL A 102 4.63 6.52 11.29
CA VAL A 102 5.01 7.50 10.25
C VAL A 102 5.04 6.87 8.85
N PRO A 103 5.72 5.73 8.61
CA PRO A 103 5.78 5.16 7.27
C PRO A 103 4.41 4.83 6.65
N PRO A 104 3.50 4.07 7.31
CA PRO A 104 2.19 3.78 6.72
C PRO A 104 1.33 5.04 6.58
N LEU A 105 1.46 6.03 7.45
CA LEU A 105 0.73 7.29 7.32
C LEU A 105 1.16 8.09 6.07
N VAL A 106 2.46 8.20 5.82
CA VAL A 106 3.00 8.88 4.64
C VAL A 106 2.59 8.16 3.36
N LEU A 107 2.67 6.83 3.34
CA LEU A 107 2.27 6.02 2.20
C LEU A 107 0.74 6.08 1.98
N ALA A 108 -0.06 6.18 3.05
CA ALA A 108 -1.50 6.35 2.95
C ALA A 108 -1.85 7.71 2.31
N ALA A 109 -1.17 8.77 2.72
CA ALA A 109 -1.33 10.10 2.13
C ALA A 109 -0.94 10.10 0.64
N ALA A 110 0.14 9.40 0.27
CA ALA A 110 0.53 9.21 -1.13
C ALA A 110 -0.56 8.47 -1.94
N GLY A 111 -1.13 7.40 -1.39
CA GLY A 111 -2.22 6.65 -2.02
C GLY A 111 -3.48 7.49 -2.22
N ALA A 112 -3.86 8.27 -1.20
CA ALA A 112 -4.99 9.19 -1.27
C ALA A 112 -4.75 10.31 -2.30
N PHE A 113 -3.53 10.86 -2.35
CA PHE A 113 -3.13 11.84 -3.37
C PHE A 113 -3.30 11.28 -4.78
N VAL A 114 -2.75 10.09 -5.05
CA VAL A 114 -2.89 9.43 -6.37
C VAL A 114 -4.35 9.19 -6.70
N ALA A 115 -5.15 8.71 -5.73
CA ALA A 115 -6.57 8.46 -5.93
C ALA A 115 -7.32 9.72 -6.35
N VAL A 116 -7.14 10.82 -5.62
CA VAL A 116 -7.79 12.09 -5.91
C VAL A 116 -7.38 12.60 -7.29
N VAL A 117 -6.08 12.68 -7.58
CA VAL A 117 -5.60 13.22 -8.86
C VAL A 117 -6.11 12.38 -10.03
N ARG A 118 -6.02 11.04 -9.94
CA ARG A 118 -6.44 10.16 -11.04
C ARG A 118 -7.95 10.09 -11.21
N PHE A 119 -8.75 10.28 -10.16
CA PHE A 119 -10.19 10.46 -10.32
C PHE A 119 -10.53 11.79 -11.00
N VAL A 120 -9.83 12.87 -10.66
CA VAL A 120 -9.99 14.17 -11.32
C VAL A 120 -9.61 14.08 -12.80
N ASP A 121 -8.48 13.45 -13.13
CA ASP A 121 -8.04 13.21 -14.51
C ASP A 121 -9.08 12.46 -15.37
N LEU A 122 -9.89 11.58 -14.76
CA LEU A 122 -10.94 10.82 -15.45
C LEU A 122 -12.25 11.59 -15.62
N ALA A 123 -12.45 12.65 -14.84
CA ALA A 123 -13.67 13.46 -14.87
C ALA A 123 -13.54 14.72 -15.73
N SER A 124 -12.33 15.07 -16.16
CA SER A 124 -12.01 16.18 -17.06
C SER A 124 -11.98 15.75 -18.53
#